data_AF-A0A5B8FRP1-F1
#
_entry.id   AF-A0A5B8FRP1-F1
#
_cell.length_a   1.000
_cell.length_b   1.000
_cell.length_c   1.000
_cell.angle_alpha   90.00
_cell.angle_beta   90.00
_cell.angle_gamma   90.00
#
_symmetry.space_group_name_H-M   'P 1'
#
loop_
_entity.id
_entity.type
_entity.pdbx_description
1 polymer ?
#
loop_
_entity_poly.entity_id
_entity_poly.type
_entity_poly.pdbx_seq_one_letter_code
_entity_poly.pdbx_strand_id
1 'polypeptide(L)'
;MIICSCAVISDTDIGNAIDWMRASDPETVITPGKIYRALGKTPQCGGCMALFVANMRDNDNIGVPIHLRNLRTNRQGTFRNEGRPKGHRVSESRAQERTDRDQPVLAALPTSG
;
A
#
# COMPACT_ATOMS: atom_id res chain seq x y z
N MET A 1 -18.65 -4.52 -6.65
CA MET A 1 -18.36 -3.11 -6.28
C MET A 1 -16.98 -2.67 -6.76
N ILE A 2 -16.82 -1.43 -7.26
CA ILE A 2 -15.49 -0.88 -7.59
C ILE A 2 -14.73 -0.54 -6.30
N ILE A 3 -13.54 -1.11 -6.15
CA ILE A 3 -12.64 -0.92 -5.01
C ILE A 3 -11.57 0.14 -5.34
N CYS A 4 -10.97 0.07 -6.53
CA CYS A 4 -9.97 1.02 -6.99
C CYS A 4 -10.44 1.74 -8.25
N SER A 5 -10.84 3.01 -8.13
CA SER A 5 -11.31 3.78 -9.29
C SER A 5 -10.20 4.06 -10.31
N CYS A 6 -8.99 4.42 -9.87
CA CYS A 6 -7.90 4.80 -10.78
C CYS A 6 -7.37 3.64 -11.65
N ALA A 7 -7.53 2.39 -11.19
CA ALA A 7 -7.12 1.19 -11.92
C ALA A 7 -8.31 0.35 -12.40
N VAL A 8 -9.54 0.82 -12.15
CA VAL A 8 -10.80 0.12 -12.47
C VAL A 8 -10.77 -1.33 -11.96
N ILE A 9 -10.59 -1.52 -10.65
CA ILE A 9 -10.57 -2.84 -10.01
C ILE A 9 -11.81 -3.00 -9.15
N SER A 10 -12.53 -4.10 -9.35
CA SER A 10 -13.69 -4.52 -8.57
C SER A 10 -13.32 -5.48 -7.43
N ASP A 11 -14.25 -5.68 -6.51
CA ASP A 11 -14.23 -6.77 -5.52
C ASP A 11 -14.10 -8.15 -6.18
N THR A 12 -14.81 -8.38 -7.28
CA THR A 12 -14.71 -9.63 -8.04
C THR A 12 -13.31 -9.84 -8.63
N ASP A 13 -12.68 -8.79 -9.16
CA ASP A 13 -11.29 -8.87 -9.63
C ASP A 13 -10.32 -9.26 -8.50
N ILE A 14 -10.53 -8.70 -7.30
CA ILE A 14 -9.73 -9.01 -6.12
C ILE A 14 -9.92 -10.47 -5.69
N GLY A 15 -11.17 -10.93 -5.60
CA GLY A 15 -11.49 -12.31 -5.25
C GLY A 15 -10.87 -13.31 -6.22
N ASN A 16 -11.08 -13.11 -7.52
CA ASN A 16 -10.53 -13.98 -8.57
C ASN A 16 -8.99 -14.01 -8.54
N ALA A 17 -8.35 -12.86 -8.29
CA ALA A 17 -6.89 -12.79 -8.19
C ALA A 17 -6.36 -13.55 -6.96
N ILE A 18 -7.05 -13.44 -5.81
CA ILE A 18 -6.71 -14.18 -4.58
C ILE A 18 -6.80 -15.69 -4.84
N ASP A 19 -7.91 -16.15 -5.40
CA ASP A 19 -8.16 -17.57 -5.63
C ASP A 19 -7.15 -18.15 -6.64
N TRP A 20 -6.88 -17.43 -7.73
CA TRP A 20 -5.85 -17.82 -8.70
C TRP A 20 -4.45 -17.88 -8.08
N MET A 21 -4.07 -16.87 -7.28
CA MET A 21 -2.77 -16.87 -6.62
C MET A 21 -2.63 -18.03 -5.66
N ARG A 22 -3.68 -18.35 -4.88
CA ARG A 22 -3.65 -19.46 -3.92
C ARG A 22 -3.62 -20.81 -4.61
N ALA A 23 -4.36 -20.97 -5.72
CA ALA A 23 -4.32 -22.19 -6.53
C ALA A 23 -2.96 -22.39 -7.21
N SER A 24 -2.30 -21.31 -7.62
CA SER A 24 -1.00 -21.36 -8.31
C SER A 24 0.17 -21.59 -7.36
N ASP A 25 0.12 -21.02 -6.15
CA ASP A 25 1.13 -21.15 -5.11
C ASP A 25 0.46 -21.10 -3.73
N PRO A 26 0.26 -22.26 -3.08
CA PRO A 26 -0.35 -22.33 -1.75
C PRO A 26 0.40 -21.51 -0.69
N GLU A 27 1.71 -21.33 -0.87
CA GLU A 27 2.60 -20.67 0.09
C GLU A 27 2.76 -19.16 -0.15
N THR A 28 2.11 -18.63 -1.17
CA THR A 28 2.23 -17.22 -1.51
C THR A 28 1.63 -16.33 -0.42
N VAL A 29 2.43 -15.39 0.07
CA VAL A 29 1.90 -14.28 0.88
C VAL A 29 1.21 -13.30 -0.06
N ILE A 30 -0.12 -13.25 -0.01
CA ILE A 30 -0.93 -12.37 -0.85
C ILE A 30 -0.94 -10.96 -0.25
N THR A 31 -0.65 -9.97 -1.08
CA THR A 31 -0.63 -8.54 -0.69
C THR A 31 -1.33 -7.72 -1.78
N PRO A 32 -1.82 -6.50 -1.47
CA PRO A 32 -2.39 -5.63 -2.49
C PRO A 32 -1.46 -5.44 -3.69
N GLY A 33 -0.16 -5.27 -3.45
CA GLY A 33 0.85 -5.13 -4.50
C GLY A 33 0.96 -6.36 -5.42
N LYS A 34 0.81 -7.58 -4.88
CA LYS A 34 0.75 -8.80 -5.71
C LYS A 34 -0.55 -8.87 -6.52
N ILE A 35 -1.68 -8.46 -5.95
CA ILE A 35 -2.95 -8.41 -6.68
C ILE A 35 -2.85 -7.44 -7.86
N TYR A 36 -2.33 -6.22 -7.63
CA TYR A 36 -2.09 -5.27 -8.71
C TYR A 36 -1.22 -5.87 -9.83
N ARG A 37 -0.11 -6.53 -9.48
CA ARG A 37 0.77 -7.20 -10.44
C ARG A 37 0.09 -8.34 -11.19
N ALA A 38 -0.67 -9.19 -10.51
CA ALA A 38 -1.39 -10.30 -11.12
C ALA A 38 -2.45 -9.81 -12.12
N LEU A 39 -3.09 -8.67 -11.83
CA LEU A 39 -4.05 -8.02 -12.72
C LEU A 39 -3.40 -7.17 -13.82
N GLY A 40 -2.07 -7.03 -13.85
CA GLY A 40 -1.36 -6.17 -14.80
C GLY A 40 -1.64 -4.68 -14.63
N LYS A 41 -1.99 -4.24 -13.41
CA LYS A 41 -2.45 -2.88 -13.10
C LYS A 41 -1.52 -2.15 -12.15
N THR A 42 -1.44 -0.83 -12.29
CA THR A 42 -0.64 0.03 -11.40
C THR A 42 -1.52 1.08 -10.72
N PRO A 43 -1.52 1.17 -9.37
CA PRO A 43 -2.28 2.21 -8.67
C PRO A 43 -1.67 3.60 -8.90
N GLN A 44 -2.53 4.61 -9.03
CA GLN A 44 -2.10 6.01 -9.24
C GLN A 44 -2.12 6.84 -7.95
N CYS A 45 -3.13 6.69 -7.09
CA CYS A 45 -3.33 7.55 -5.93
C CYS A 45 -3.29 6.86 -4.56
N GLY A 46 -3.43 5.53 -4.52
CA GLY A 46 -3.47 4.76 -3.28
C GLY A 46 -4.70 5.00 -2.37
N GLY A 47 -5.63 5.88 -2.73
CA GLY A 47 -6.79 6.23 -1.90
C GLY A 47 -7.71 5.04 -1.55
N CYS A 48 -7.68 3.97 -2.34
CA CYS A 48 -8.46 2.77 -2.09
C CYS A 48 -7.84 1.78 -1.09
N MET A 49 -6.59 1.98 -0.61
CA MET A 49 -5.84 0.92 0.09
C MET A 49 -6.57 0.37 1.32
N ALA A 50 -7.25 1.21 2.10
CA ALA A 50 -8.00 0.76 3.26
C ALA A 50 -9.18 -0.15 2.87
N LEU A 51 -9.97 0.27 1.88
CA LEU A 51 -11.08 -0.52 1.34
C LEU A 51 -10.58 -1.80 0.63
N PHE A 52 -9.45 -1.70 -0.05
CA PHE A 52 -8.81 -2.81 -0.74
C PHE A 52 -8.42 -3.91 0.24
N VAL A 53 -7.75 -3.56 1.34
CA VAL A 53 -7.37 -4.51 2.38
C VAL A 53 -8.60 -5.04 3.14
N ALA A 54 -9.63 -4.22 3.37
CA ALA A 54 -10.88 -4.67 3.96
C ALA A 54 -11.53 -5.75 3.09
N ASN A 55 -11.70 -5.49 1.79
CA ASN A 55 -12.27 -6.45 0.86
C ASN A 55 -11.42 -7.73 0.71
N MET A 56 -10.09 -7.62 0.76
CA MET A 56 -9.22 -8.80 0.78
C MET A 56 -9.47 -9.70 2.01
N ARG A 57 -9.80 -9.12 3.17
CA ARG A 57 -10.05 -9.88 4.41
C ARG A 57 -11.38 -10.63 4.40
N ASP A 58 -12.30 -10.26 3.52
CA ASP A 58 -13.58 -10.96 3.36
C ASP A 58 -13.43 -12.30 2.63
N ASN A 59 -12.26 -12.57 2.02
CA ASN A 59 -11.96 -13.83 1.35
C ASN A 59 -11.09 -14.74 2.25
N ASP A 60 -11.58 -15.95 2.54
CA ASP A 60 -10.91 -16.94 3.39
C ASP A 60 -9.53 -17.39 2.88
N ASN A 61 -9.30 -17.32 1.56
CA ASN A 61 -8.03 -17.71 0.92
C ASN A 61 -6.90 -16.70 1.15
N ILE A 62 -7.12 -15.59 1.86
CA ILE A 62 -6.07 -14.59 2.14
C ILE A 62 -5.10 -14.99 3.26
N GLY A 63 -5.43 -16.04 4.03
CA GLY A 63 -4.63 -16.46 5.18
C GLY A 63 -3.13 -16.60 4.89
N VAL A 64 -2.30 -16.14 5.82
CA VAL A 64 -0.85 -16.38 5.76
C VAL A 64 -0.59 -17.82 6.19
N PRO A 65 0.17 -18.64 5.43
CA PRO A 65 0.54 -20.00 5.82
C PRO A 65 1.24 -20.06 7.18
N ILE A 66 0.96 -21.08 7.98
CA ILE A 66 1.38 -21.15 9.39
C ILE A 66 2.90 -21.04 9.55
N HIS A 67 3.68 -21.70 8.70
CA HIS A 67 5.14 -21.69 8.79
C HIS A 67 5.76 -20.36 8.35
N LEU A 68 5.00 -19.50 7.65
CA LEU A 68 5.39 -18.14 7.29
C LEU A 68 4.93 -17.09 8.31
N ARG A 69 4.18 -17.49 9.35
CA ARG A 69 3.84 -16.60 10.47
C ARG A 69 5.04 -16.46 11.40
N ASN A 70 5.13 -15.33 12.11
CA ASN A 70 6.13 -15.10 13.15
C ASN A 70 7.62 -15.17 12.70
N LEU A 71 7.91 -14.93 11.41
CA LEU A 71 9.29 -14.95 10.88
C LEU A 71 10.25 -13.98 11.60
N ARG A 72 9.73 -12.91 12.20
CA ARG A 72 10.53 -11.95 12.98
C ARG A 72 11.00 -12.50 14.32
N THR A 73 10.21 -13.33 14.98
CA THR A 73 10.55 -13.88 16.31
C THR A 73 11.44 -15.11 16.20
N ASN A 74 11.37 -15.85 15.08
CA ASN A 74 12.20 -17.03 14.83
C ASN A 74 13.59 -16.70 14.26
N ARG A 75 14.07 -15.46 14.42
CA ARG A 75 15.39 -15.04 13.94
C ARG A 75 16.47 -15.49 14.94
N GLN A 76 16.72 -16.80 15.00
CA GLN A 76 17.93 -17.32 15.64
C GLN A 76 19.12 -17.04 14.73
N GLY A 77 19.91 -16.00 15.01
CA GLY A 77 21.25 -15.85 14.42
C GLY A 77 21.65 -14.46 13.92
N THR A 78 22.64 -13.90 14.63
CA THR A 78 23.52 -12.76 14.31
C THR A 78 22.88 -11.36 14.32
N PHE A 79 23.10 -10.65 15.43
CA PHE A 79 23.01 -9.19 15.56
C PHE A 79 24.13 -8.50 14.76
N ARG A 80 24.26 -8.76 13.46
CA ARG A 80 25.09 -7.91 12.60
C ARG A 80 24.31 -6.64 12.33
N ASN A 81 24.49 -5.66 13.21
CA ASN A 81 24.04 -4.29 13.01
C ASN A 81 24.91 -3.66 11.91
N GLU A 82 24.69 -4.04 10.67
CA GLU A 82 25.17 -3.27 9.52
C GLU A 82 24.36 -1.96 9.53
N GLY A 83 24.99 -0.90 10.03
CA GLY A 83 24.33 0.34 10.42
C GLY A 83 23.39 0.85 9.33
N ARG A 84 22.12 1.03 9.69
CA ARG A 84 21.16 1.73 8.85
C ARG A 84 21.66 3.18 8.69
N PRO A 85 21.85 3.69 7.46
CA PRO A 85 22.20 5.09 7.27
C PRO A 85 21.15 5.95 7.96
N LYS A 86 21.56 6.82 8.89
CA LYS A 86 20.67 7.83 9.47
C LYS A 86 20.24 8.73 8.32
N GLY A 87 18.99 8.58 7.88
CA GLY A 87 18.40 9.52 6.93
C GLY A 87 18.28 10.88 7.59
N HIS A 88 18.91 11.91 7.01
CA HIS A 88 18.63 13.31 7.33
C HIS A 88 17.31 13.76 6.70
N ARG A 89 16.23 12.98 6.87
CA ARG A 89 14.90 13.47 6.51
C ARG A 89 14.47 14.41 7.63
N VAL A 90 14.71 15.70 7.43
CA VAL A 90 14.18 16.75 8.29
C VAL A 90 12.65 16.64 8.22
N SER A 91 12.02 16.36 9.36
CA SER A 91 10.57 16.49 9.49
C SER A 91 10.26 17.98 9.47
N GLU A 92 10.00 18.55 8.29
CA GLU A 92 9.33 19.84 8.25
C GLU A 92 7.87 19.64 8.64
N SER A 93 7.61 19.76 9.94
CA SER A 93 6.28 20.02 10.46
C SER A 93 5.91 21.43 10.01
N ARG A 94 5.33 21.58 8.81
CA ARG A 94 4.69 22.83 8.43
C ARG A 94 3.48 23.00 9.34
N ALA A 95 3.61 23.83 10.37
CA ALA A 95 2.48 24.29 11.15
C ALA A 95 1.58 25.07 10.20
N GLN A 96 0.46 24.47 9.82
CA GLN A 96 -0.55 25.17 9.04
C GLN A 96 -1.34 26.02 10.03
N GLU A 97 -0.81 27.20 10.32
CA GLU A 97 -1.50 28.20 11.12
C GLU A 97 -2.71 28.68 10.31
N ARG A 98 -3.89 28.22 10.71
CA ARG A 98 -5.15 28.78 10.25
C ARG A 98 -5.32 30.12 10.94
N THR A 99 -4.91 31.18 10.28
CA THR A 99 -5.43 32.50 10.56
C THR A 99 -6.03 33.05 9.28
N ASP A 100 -7.34 33.21 9.37
CA ASP A 100 -8.15 34.10 8.57
C ASP A 100 -8.85 33.54 7.32
N ARG A 101 -10.17 33.77 7.35
CA ARG A 101 -11.20 33.39 6.42
C ARG A 101 -11.42 34.59 5.49
N ASP A 102 -10.54 34.81 4.51
CA ASP A 102 -10.83 35.55 3.26
C ASP A 102 -9.59 35.88 2.40
N GLN A 103 -8.94 34.89 1.78
CA GLN A 103 -8.19 35.19 0.54
C GLN A 103 -7.98 33.98 -0.38
N PRO A 104 -8.29 34.09 -1.70
CA PRO A 104 -8.06 33.02 -2.66
C PRO A 104 -6.56 32.86 -2.97
N VAL A 105 -6.12 31.59 -3.05
CA VAL A 105 -4.75 31.22 -3.43
C VAL A 105 -4.54 31.44 -4.92
N LEU A 106 -4.29 32.68 -5.33
CA LEU A 106 -3.64 32.95 -6.61
C LEU A 106 -2.13 32.87 -6.39
N ALA A 107 -1.59 31.67 -6.58
CA ALA A 107 -0.15 31.50 -6.74
C ALA A 107 0.27 32.21 -8.05
N ALA A 108 0.99 33.32 -7.92
CA ALA A 108 1.66 33.95 -9.05
C ALA A 108 2.67 32.98 -9.65
N LEU A 109 2.53 32.67 -10.95
CA LEU A 109 3.54 31.97 -11.72
C LEU A 109 4.72 32.93 -11.97
N PRO A 110 5.99 32.51 -11.81
CA PRO A 110 7.13 33.34 -12.17
C PRO A 110 7.19 33.51 -13.69
N THR A 111 7.24 34.76 -14.15
CA THR A 111 7.58 35.11 -15.53
C THR A 111 9.08 34.94 -15.73
N SER A 112 9.48 33.97 -16.54
CA SER A 112 10.85 33.85 -17.02
C SER A 112 11.14 34.94 -18.05
N GLY A 113 12.17 35.75 -17.79
CA GLY A 113 12.83 36.60 -18.78
C GLY A 113 13.99 35.88 -19.47
#